data_AF-A0A151LEM5-F1
#
_entry.id   AF-A0A151LEM5-F1
#
_cell.length_a   1.000
_cell.length_b   1.000
_cell.length_c   1.000
_cell.angle_alpha   90.00
_cell.angle_beta   90.00
_cell.angle_gamma   90.00
#
_symmetry.space_group_name_H-M   'P 1'
#
loop_
_entity.id
_entity.type
_entity.pdbx_description
1 polymer ?
#
loop_
_entity_poly.entity_id
_entity_poly.type
_entity_poly.pdbx_seq_one_letter_code
_entity_poly.pdbx_strand_id
1 'polypeptide(L)'
;MYLFATKNYKEYIDEVIYVGDNANRIYDEKFKKEFINHLKYIYSKNNVNINIDEIYKRLKKDYTDTDLKFALNINAKFYTPEDLFLNIKNHISTDFLFNPNYFNKELDDQQNINKKNNYFYEMCMKDYHCENEENNNINTNNNIISKNKYTIDDKYIPPNDKQKLVILMGPPGCGKTFLCTNYFSTYIRINMEEYKTISKCIQALKEKLIQHKNVIIDNVNSLIKNRLLYINEAKKINQNIEIRLIYFKYSKELIIHLNTFKLITDKTNKFNDVPTIAIHSFYKYVQEPSKDENVDHIIVLKDENFVPTKFQSEEQKKLFFMYLN
;
A
#
# COMPACT_ATOMS: atom_id res chain seq x y z
N MET A 1 -16.11 4.14 22.14
CA MET A 1 -16.09 4.95 23.37
C MET A 1 -16.81 6.29 23.22
N TYR A 2 -16.46 7.16 22.27
CA TYR A 2 -17.15 8.45 22.09
C TYR A 2 -18.68 8.30 21.92
N LEU A 3 -19.14 7.48 20.97
CA LEU A 3 -20.58 7.23 20.77
C LEU A 3 -21.28 6.64 22.01
N PHE A 4 -20.55 5.86 22.80
CA PHE A 4 -21.06 5.34 24.07
C PHE A 4 -21.15 6.46 25.10
N ALA A 5 -20.13 7.29 25.23
CA ALA A 5 -20.12 8.44 26.12
C ALA A 5 -21.24 9.43 25.75
N THR A 6 -21.36 9.85 24.49
CA THR A 6 -22.41 10.76 24.02
C THR A 6 -23.82 10.19 24.17
N LYS A 7 -23.99 8.87 24.06
CA LYS A 7 -25.30 8.23 24.23
C LYS A 7 -25.71 8.12 25.70
N ASN A 8 -24.75 8.04 26.62
CA ASN A 8 -25.00 7.81 28.05
C ASN A 8 -24.81 9.07 28.91
N TYR A 9 -24.15 10.11 28.40
CA TYR A 9 -24.10 11.43 29.02
C TYR A 9 -25.19 12.33 28.45
N LYS A 10 -25.91 13.02 29.34
CA LYS A 10 -26.97 13.98 28.97
C LYS A 10 -26.41 15.33 28.54
N GLU A 11 -25.14 15.59 28.82
CA GLU A 11 -24.46 16.86 28.56
C GLU A 11 -23.58 16.77 27.31
N TYR A 12 -23.29 17.92 26.72
CA TYR A 12 -22.43 18.03 25.55
C TYR A 12 -20.97 17.75 25.94
N ILE A 13 -20.26 16.95 25.15
CA ILE A 13 -18.83 16.70 25.36
C ILE A 13 -18.06 17.83 24.67
N ASP A 14 -17.53 18.76 25.46
CA ASP A 14 -16.79 19.93 24.94
C ASP A 14 -15.46 19.56 24.29
N GLU A 15 -14.73 18.62 24.88
CA GLU A 15 -13.39 18.23 24.43
C GLU A 15 -13.12 16.75 24.76
N VAL A 16 -12.43 16.05 23.86
CA VAL A 16 -11.88 14.72 24.12
C VAL A 16 -10.37 14.85 24.21
N ILE A 17 -9.82 14.50 25.36
CA ILE A 17 -8.38 14.52 25.62
C ILE A 17 -7.84 13.08 25.61
N TYR A 18 -6.70 12.90 24.95
CA TYR A 18 -5.91 11.67 25.03
C TYR A 18 -4.51 11.99 25.51
N VAL A 19 -4.00 11.18 26.45
CA VAL A 19 -2.69 11.37 27.07
C VAL A 19 -1.88 10.11 26.86
N GLY A 20 -0.67 10.25 26.31
CA GLY A 20 0.21 9.12 26.06
C GLY A 20 1.67 9.52 25.89
N ASP A 21 2.58 8.58 26.08
CA ASP A 21 4.02 8.80 26.09
C ASP A 21 4.66 8.64 24.69
N ASN A 22 4.05 7.85 23.80
CA ASN A 22 4.55 7.60 22.45
C ASN A 22 4.05 8.67 21.47
N ALA A 23 4.76 9.79 21.44
CA ALA A 23 4.36 11.02 20.76
C ALA A 23 5.33 11.45 19.65
N ASN A 24 6.15 10.53 19.12
CA ASN A 24 7.13 10.83 18.07
C ASN A 24 8.13 11.95 18.46
N ARG A 25 8.39 12.16 19.75
CA ARG A 25 9.26 13.24 20.20
C ARG A 25 10.72 12.89 20.03
N ILE A 26 11.52 13.87 19.60
CA ILE A 26 12.96 13.88 19.83
C ILE A 26 13.19 14.85 20.98
N TYR A 27 13.86 14.40 22.05
CA TYR A 27 14.00 15.20 23.26
C TYR A 27 15.09 16.24 23.08
N ASP A 28 14.71 17.52 23.14
CA ASP A 28 15.66 18.62 23.19
C ASP A 28 16.31 18.74 24.59
N GLU A 29 17.39 19.51 24.69
CA GLU A 29 18.12 19.67 25.95
C GLU A 29 17.33 20.43 27.02
N LYS A 30 16.33 21.25 26.63
CA LYS A 30 15.48 21.97 27.60
C LYS A 30 14.57 20.97 28.31
N PHE A 31 13.84 20.15 27.54
CA PHE A 31 12.97 19.09 28.04
C PHE A 31 13.74 18.14 28.96
N LYS A 32 14.91 17.64 28.51
CA LYS A 32 15.71 16.70 29.31
C LYS A 32 16.09 17.28 30.66
N LYS A 33 16.54 18.54 30.70
CA LYS A 33 16.93 19.21 31.96
C LYS A 33 15.74 19.38 32.90
N GLU A 34 14.61 19.88 32.41
CA GLU A 34 13.40 20.08 33.22
C GLU A 34 12.87 18.75 33.77
N PHE A 35 12.77 17.72 32.92
CA PHE A 35 12.31 16.40 33.32
C PHE A 35 13.24 15.73 34.34
N ILE A 36 14.55 15.82 34.14
CA ILE A 36 15.53 15.22 35.04
C ILE A 36 15.59 15.95 36.39
N ASN A 37 15.41 17.27 36.41
CA ASN A 37 15.27 18.02 37.65
C ASN A 37 14.02 17.57 38.43
N HIS A 38 12.91 17.35 37.74
CA HIS A 38 11.70 16.80 38.36
C HIS A 38 11.96 15.40 38.95
N LEU A 39 12.60 14.49 38.20
CA LEU A 39 12.94 13.16 38.70
C LEU A 39 13.88 13.20 39.91
N LYS A 40 14.91 14.06 39.90
CA LYS A 40 15.81 14.28 41.06
C LYS A 40 15.02 14.66 42.30
N TYR A 41 14.09 15.61 42.16
CA TYR A 41 13.25 16.06 43.25
C TYR A 41 12.38 14.91 43.80
N ILE A 42 11.65 14.18 42.94
CA ILE A 42 10.76 13.10 43.36
C ILE A 42 11.52 11.94 44.01
N TYR A 43 12.64 11.50 43.42
CA TYR A 43 13.40 10.37 43.98
C TYR A 43 14.09 10.70 45.29
N SER A 44 14.63 11.92 45.44
CA SER A 44 15.17 12.37 46.74
C SER A 44 14.11 12.41 47.84
N LYS A 45 12.89 12.87 47.53
CA LYS A 45 11.75 12.91 48.47
C LYS A 45 11.29 11.53 48.92
N ASN A 46 11.47 10.51 48.08
CA ASN A 46 10.98 9.14 48.32
C ASN A 46 12.10 8.15 48.68
N ASN A 47 13.32 8.63 48.95
CA ASN A 47 14.50 7.80 49.26
C ASN A 47 14.79 6.70 48.21
N VAL A 48 14.54 7.01 46.93
CA VAL A 48 14.80 6.09 45.82
C VAL A 48 16.22 6.31 45.32
N ASN A 49 17.07 5.28 45.40
CA ASN A 49 18.44 5.33 44.89
C ASN A 49 18.49 4.87 43.42
N ILE A 50 18.69 5.81 42.50
CA ILE A 50 18.76 5.53 41.05
C ILE A 50 19.88 6.35 40.40
N ASN A 51 20.50 5.79 39.36
CA ASN A 51 21.52 6.50 38.59
C ASN A 51 20.87 7.45 37.56
N ILE A 52 20.61 8.68 37.98
CA ILE A 52 19.93 9.69 37.16
C ILE A 52 20.77 10.10 35.93
N ASP A 53 22.09 10.10 36.04
CA ASP A 53 22.97 10.46 34.92
C ASP A 53 22.91 9.43 33.79
N GLU A 54 22.66 8.15 34.13
CA GLU A 54 22.41 7.12 33.14
C GLU A 54 21.07 7.31 32.42
N ILE A 55 20.02 7.68 33.15
CA ILE A 55 18.70 8.00 32.57
C ILE A 55 18.85 9.17 31.58
N TYR A 56 19.54 10.24 31.97
CA TYR A 56 19.80 11.39 31.10
C TYR A 56 20.44 10.99 29.77
N LYS A 57 21.45 10.11 29.81
CA LYS A 57 22.17 9.63 28.61
C LYS A 57 21.29 8.80 27.67
N ARG A 58 20.32 8.07 28.22
CA ARG A 58 19.38 7.22 27.46
C ARG A 58 18.19 8.00 26.90
N LEU A 59 17.86 9.14 27.51
CA LEU A 59 16.75 10.01 27.10
C LEU A 59 17.06 10.70 25.76
N LYS A 60 16.65 10.09 24.65
CA LYS A 60 16.91 10.61 23.28
C LYS A 60 15.65 10.96 22.51
N LYS A 61 14.70 10.03 22.45
CA LYS A 61 13.45 10.15 21.72
C LYS A 61 12.44 9.13 22.23
N ASP A 62 11.17 9.31 21.87
CA ASP A 62 10.14 8.30 22.08
C ASP A 62 10.47 7.02 21.28
N TYR A 63 9.94 5.89 21.73
CA TYR A 63 10.13 4.61 21.04
C TYR A 63 9.26 4.52 19.78
N THR A 64 8.00 4.92 19.88
CA THR A 64 7.01 4.96 18.78
C THR A 64 6.20 6.27 18.81
N ASP A 65 5.21 6.34 17.93
CA ASP A 65 4.27 7.44 17.74
C ASP A 65 2.80 6.98 17.85
N THR A 66 2.58 5.81 18.47
CA THR A 66 1.29 5.10 18.50
C THR A 66 0.20 5.88 19.24
N ASP A 67 0.54 6.55 20.33
CA ASP A 67 -0.41 7.30 21.14
C ASP A 67 -0.86 8.58 20.42
N LEU A 68 0.09 9.28 19.79
CA LEU A 68 -0.20 10.44 18.95
C LEU A 68 -1.08 10.05 17.75
N LYS A 69 -0.72 8.97 17.06
CA LYS A 69 -1.51 8.45 15.92
C LYS A 69 -2.93 8.04 16.34
N PHE A 70 -3.07 7.40 17.50
CA PHE A 70 -4.38 7.07 18.04
C PHE A 70 -5.22 8.32 18.30
N ALA A 71 -4.64 9.34 18.95
CA ALA A 71 -5.32 10.61 19.18
C ALA A 71 -5.75 11.29 17.87
N LEU A 72 -4.88 11.30 16.86
CA LEU A 72 -5.20 11.82 15.53
C LEU A 72 -6.36 11.06 14.87
N ASN A 73 -6.39 9.73 14.96
CA ASN A 73 -7.48 8.91 14.40
C ASN A 73 -8.85 9.23 14.99
N ILE A 74 -8.91 9.53 16.29
CA ILE A 74 -10.16 9.86 16.99
C ILE A 74 -10.43 11.36 17.08
N ASN A 75 -9.57 12.19 16.47
CA ASN A 75 -9.62 13.65 16.56
C ASN A 75 -9.65 14.16 18.01
N ALA A 76 -8.85 13.55 18.90
CA ALA A 76 -8.70 13.97 20.27
C ALA A 76 -7.52 14.95 20.41
N LYS A 77 -7.64 15.88 21.36
CA LYS A 77 -6.51 16.71 21.76
C LYS A 77 -5.49 15.87 22.50
N PHE A 78 -4.26 15.92 22.02
CA PHE A 78 -3.19 15.10 22.54
C PHE A 78 -2.32 15.87 23.52
N TYR A 79 -1.96 15.23 24.64
CA TYR A 79 -0.89 15.68 25.52
C TYR A 79 0.03 14.52 25.86
N THR A 80 1.27 14.87 26.20
CA THR A 80 2.16 13.92 26.88
C THR A 80 1.98 14.02 28.39
N PRO A 81 2.32 12.98 29.17
CA PRO A 81 2.26 13.06 30.63
C PRO A 81 3.05 14.25 31.19
N GLU A 82 4.22 14.53 30.62
CA GLU A 82 5.07 15.64 31.04
C GLU A 82 4.44 17.01 30.75
N ASP A 83 3.79 17.17 29.59
CA ASP A 83 3.10 18.42 29.24
C ASP A 83 1.88 18.63 30.16
N LEU A 84 1.03 17.61 30.29
CA LEU A 84 -0.24 17.76 31.02
C LEU A 84 -0.05 17.91 32.54
N PHE A 85 0.80 17.09 33.15
CA PHE A 85 0.91 17.02 34.61
C PHE A 85 2.07 17.83 35.17
N LEU A 86 3.13 18.07 34.38
CA LEU A 86 4.34 18.76 34.83
C LEU A 86 4.53 20.13 34.15
N ASN A 87 3.74 20.45 33.13
CA ASN A 87 3.93 21.63 32.27
C ASN A 87 5.33 21.69 31.65
N ILE A 88 5.92 20.52 31.38
CA ILE A 88 7.22 20.36 30.72
C ILE A 88 6.96 20.01 29.26
N LYS A 89 7.25 20.95 28.38
CA LYS A 89 6.91 20.83 26.95
C LYS A 89 8.09 20.33 26.13
N ASN A 90 7.77 19.58 25.09
CA ASN A 90 8.69 19.23 24.02
C ASN A 90 7.99 19.28 22.66
N HIS A 91 8.75 19.45 21.59
CA HIS A 91 8.21 19.43 20.24
C HIS A 91 7.68 18.03 19.87
N ILE A 92 6.43 17.99 19.42
CA ILE A 92 5.77 16.79 18.88
C ILE A 92 5.73 16.93 17.37
N SER A 93 6.37 16.01 16.64
CA SER A 93 6.37 16.01 15.18
C SER A 93 5.24 15.15 14.63
N THR A 94 4.47 15.70 13.70
CA THR A 94 3.48 14.96 12.90
C THR A 94 4.03 14.51 11.55
N ASP A 95 5.33 14.62 11.34
CA ASP A 95 6.01 14.14 10.12
C ASP A 95 6.22 12.62 10.22
N PHE A 96 5.16 11.88 9.88
CA PHE A 96 5.21 10.43 9.85
C PHE A 96 5.82 9.93 8.53
N LEU A 97 6.50 8.77 8.59
CA LEU A 97 7.04 8.11 7.40
C LEU A 97 5.94 7.75 6.37
N PHE A 98 4.71 7.56 6.84
CA PHE A 98 3.55 7.29 6.01
C PHE A 98 2.31 7.95 6.60
N ASN A 99 1.58 8.68 5.75
CA ASN A 99 0.31 9.28 6.10
C ASN A 99 -0.78 8.73 5.16
N PRO A 100 -1.72 7.91 5.65
CA PRO A 100 -2.78 7.34 4.82
C PRO A 100 -3.69 8.42 4.21
N ASN A 101 -3.81 9.59 4.85
CA ASN A 101 -4.57 10.71 4.31
C ASN A 101 -3.96 11.35 3.06
N TYR A 102 -2.72 11.01 2.70
CA TYR A 102 -2.14 11.38 1.41
C TYR A 102 -3.07 11.01 0.24
N PHE A 103 -3.70 9.83 0.31
CA PHE A 103 -4.63 9.37 -0.73
C PHE A 103 -6.03 9.98 -0.61
N ASN A 104 -6.36 10.67 0.49
CA ASN A 104 -7.71 11.17 0.74
C ASN A 104 -8.04 12.40 -0.13
N LYS A 105 -7.06 13.31 -0.31
CA LYS A 105 -7.17 14.45 -1.25
C LYS A 105 -7.49 14.02 -2.69
N GLU A 106 -7.20 12.76 -3.02
CA GLU A 106 -7.43 12.19 -4.35
C GLU A 106 -8.84 11.59 -4.51
N LEU A 107 -9.56 11.39 -3.40
CA LEU A 107 -10.90 10.80 -3.36
C LEU A 107 -12.05 11.82 -3.16
N ASP A 108 -11.74 13.08 -2.84
CA ASP A 108 -12.75 14.13 -2.65
C ASP A 108 -13.46 14.52 -3.97
N ASP A 109 -12.82 14.25 -5.12
CA ASP A 109 -13.38 14.45 -6.45
C ASP A 109 -13.53 13.11 -7.19
N GLN A 110 -14.76 12.62 -7.36
CA GLN A 110 -15.05 11.39 -8.13
C GLN A 110 -14.49 11.43 -9.57
N GLN A 111 -14.37 12.62 -10.17
CA GLN A 111 -13.73 12.80 -11.48
C GLN A 111 -12.23 12.52 -11.45
N ASN A 112 -11.53 12.87 -10.37
CA ASN A 112 -10.10 12.59 -10.19
C ASN A 112 -9.83 11.10 -9.94
N ILE A 113 -10.71 10.41 -9.19
CA ILE A 113 -10.66 8.96 -8.99
C ILE A 113 -10.75 8.24 -10.34
N ASN A 114 -11.77 8.57 -11.14
CA ASN A 114 -11.97 7.95 -12.45
C ASN A 114 -10.78 8.23 -13.38
N LYS A 115 -10.27 9.46 -13.39
CA LYS A 115 -9.09 9.83 -14.19
C LYS A 115 -7.84 9.05 -13.77
N LYS A 116 -7.59 8.88 -12.47
CA LYS A 116 -6.44 8.10 -11.97
C LYS A 116 -6.60 6.60 -12.16
N ASN A 117 -7.81 6.06 -11.99
CA ASN A 117 -8.08 4.65 -12.29
C ASN A 117 -7.88 4.39 -13.78
N ASN A 118 -8.35 5.29 -14.64
CA ASN A 118 -8.10 5.24 -16.07
C ASN A 118 -6.60 5.38 -16.36
N TYR A 119 -5.87 6.27 -15.68
CA TYR A 119 -4.43 6.39 -15.86
C TYR A 119 -3.66 5.14 -15.38
N PHE A 120 -4.03 4.55 -14.25
CA PHE A 120 -3.46 3.30 -13.76
C PHE A 120 -3.74 2.15 -14.74
N TYR A 121 -4.98 2.09 -15.23
CA TYR A 121 -5.40 1.16 -16.26
C TYR A 121 -4.59 1.36 -17.53
N GLU A 122 -4.56 2.56 -18.10
CA GLU A 122 -3.77 2.94 -19.27
C GLU A 122 -2.29 2.63 -19.06
N MET A 123 -1.72 2.91 -17.90
CA MET A 123 -0.32 2.63 -17.65
C MET A 123 -0.04 1.11 -17.64
N CYS A 124 -0.94 0.29 -17.12
CA CYS A 124 -0.81 -1.16 -17.12
C CYS A 124 -1.20 -1.80 -18.47
N MET A 125 -2.12 -1.18 -19.20
CA MET A 125 -2.87 -1.75 -20.31
C MET A 125 -2.83 -0.91 -21.59
N LYS A 126 -1.91 0.07 -21.72
CA LYS A 126 -1.90 1.10 -22.78
C LYS A 126 -2.11 0.56 -24.20
N ASP A 127 -1.59 -0.63 -24.44
CA ASP A 127 -1.61 -1.30 -25.74
C ASP A 127 -2.83 -2.20 -25.93
N TYR A 128 -3.88 -2.04 -25.11
CA TYR A 128 -5.19 -2.62 -25.38
C TYR A 128 -5.93 -1.81 -26.45
N HIS A 129 -5.88 -0.47 -26.46
CA HIS A 129 -6.86 0.35 -27.21
C HIS A 129 -6.35 1.10 -28.46
N CYS A 130 -5.10 0.93 -28.89
CA CYS A 130 -4.51 1.79 -29.93
C CYS A 130 -5.02 1.62 -31.39
N GLU A 131 -6.06 0.84 -31.69
CA GLU A 131 -6.52 0.66 -33.09
C GLU A 131 -7.96 1.10 -33.41
N ASN A 132 -8.74 1.61 -32.44
CA ASN A 132 -10.12 2.03 -32.72
C ASN A 132 -10.31 3.52 -33.07
N GLU A 133 -9.27 4.35 -32.99
CA GLU A 133 -9.40 5.80 -33.24
C GLU A 133 -9.11 6.23 -34.68
N GLU A 134 -8.51 5.39 -35.54
CA GLU A 134 -8.17 5.80 -36.91
C GLU A 134 -9.30 5.60 -37.94
N ASN A 135 -10.40 4.91 -37.60
CA ASN A 135 -11.47 4.57 -38.56
C ASN A 135 -12.77 5.38 -38.44
N ASN A 136 -12.85 6.42 -37.60
CA ASN A 136 -14.06 7.26 -37.51
C ASN A 136 -13.76 8.74 -37.79
N ASN A 137 -13.05 9.04 -38.87
CA ASN A 137 -13.24 10.30 -39.58
C ASN A 137 -14.43 10.13 -40.53
N ILE A 138 -15.63 10.53 -40.12
CA ILE A 138 -16.70 11.09 -40.98
C ILE A 138 -17.84 11.67 -40.08
N ASN A 139 -18.13 12.95 -40.34
CA ASN A 139 -19.35 13.72 -40.10
C ASN A 139 -19.69 14.33 -38.72
N THR A 140 -19.41 15.63 -38.69
CA THR A 140 -20.13 16.73 -38.04
C THR A 140 -21.64 16.54 -37.86
N ASN A 141 -22.14 16.66 -36.62
CA ASN A 141 -23.14 17.65 -36.15
C ASN A 141 -23.92 17.18 -34.90
N ASN A 142 -23.99 18.09 -33.91
CA ASN A 142 -25.04 18.31 -32.92
C ASN A 142 -25.51 17.19 -31.97
N ASN A 143 -25.25 17.46 -30.68
CA ASN A 143 -26.14 17.34 -29.51
C ASN A 143 -26.64 15.96 -29.01
N ILE A 144 -26.22 15.71 -27.75
CA ILE A 144 -26.90 15.01 -26.66
C ILE A 144 -27.04 13.48 -26.82
N ILE A 145 -26.28 12.71 -26.02
CA ILE A 145 -26.80 11.91 -24.88
C ILE A 145 -25.65 11.24 -24.12
N SER A 146 -25.82 11.32 -22.80
CA SER A 146 -25.15 10.69 -21.67
C SER A 146 -24.96 9.16 -21.71
N LYS A 147 -24.06 8.71 -20.82
CA LYS A 147 -23.88 7.36 -20.23
C LYS A 147 -22.88 6.45 -20.94
N ASN A 148 -21.63 6.46 -20.47
CA ASN A 148 -20.83 5.23 -20.44
C ASN A 148 -20.69 4.77 -18.98
N LYS A 149 -21.67 3.96 -18.60
CA LYS A 149 -21.62 3.06 -17.45
C LYS A 149 -20.78 1.87 -17.97
N TYR A 150 -19.52 1.77 -17.57
CA TYR A 150 -18.67 0.64 -17.97
C TYR A 150 -19.22 -0.63 -17.32
N THR A 151 -19.99 -1.39 -18.10
CA THR A 151 -20.43 -2.75 -17.76
C THR A 151 -19.27 -3.71 -17.93
N ILE A 152 -19.06 -4.55 -16.91
CA ILE A 152 -17.92 -5.47 -16.74
C ILE A 152 -18.05 -6.74 -17.63
N ASP A 153 -19.00 -6.81 -18.56
CA ASP A 153 -19.38 -8.08 -19.21
C ASP A 153 -19.03 -8.26 -20.69
N ASP A 154 -18.27 -7.36 -21.30
CA ASP A 154 -17.78 -7.59 -22.67
C ASP A 154 -16.42 -8.29 -22.65
N LYS A 155 -16.43 -9.59 -23.01
CA LYS A 155 -15.23 -10.38 -23.29
C LYS A 155 -14.39 -9.69 -24.37
N TYR A 156 -13.36 -9.00 -23.92
CA TYR A 156 -12.44 -8.30 -24.78
C TYR A 156 -11.43 -9.24 -25.45
N ILE A 157 -11.25 -9.10 -26.77
CA ILE A 157 -10.20 -9.73 -27.57
C ILE A 157 -9.20 -8.60 -27.94
N PRO A 158 -7.93 -8.67 -27.54
CA PRO A 158 -6.99 -7.58 -27.79
C PRO A 158 -6.59 -7.42 -29.27
N PRO A 159 -6.54 -6.18 -29.79
CA PRO A 159 -6.18 -5.84 -31.17
C PRO A 159 -4.66 -5.76 -31.36
N ASN A 160 -3.96 -6.89 -31.17
CA ASN A 160 -2.59 -7.03 -31.67
C ASN A 160 -2.21 -8.53 -31.70
N ASP A 161 -1.82 -9.05 -32.87
CA ASP A 161 -1.56 -10.48 -33.16
C ASP A 161 -0.40 -11.12 -32.37
N LYS A 162 0.25 -10.39 -31.46
CA LYS A 162 1.34 -10.91 -30.63
C LYS A 162 0.82 -11.50 -29.33
N GLN A 163 1.20 -12.75 -29.08
CA GLN A 163 1.03 -13.39 -27.78
C GLN A 163 1.79 -12.61 -26.70
N LYS A 164 1.22 -12.51 -25.50
CA LYS A 164 1.73 -11.67 -24.41
C LYS A 164 2.04 -12.46 -23.15
N LEU A 165 3.17 -12.12 -22.52
CA LEU A 165 3.56 -12.57 -21.18
C LEU A 165 3.73 -11.36 -20.25
N VAL A 166 2.98 -11.35 -19.15
CA VAL A 166 3.12 -10.36 -18.09
C VAL A 166 3.76 -11.01 -16.88
N ILE A 167 4.77 -10.38 -16.29
CA ILE A 167 5.40 -10.83 -15.04
C ILE A 167 5.24 -9.73 -14.00
N LEU A 168 4.50 -10.04 -12.94
CA LEU A 168 4.33 -9.11 -11.82
C LEU A 168 5.51 -9.20 -10.87
N MET A 169 5.93 -8.06 -10.32
CA MET A 169 6.96 -7.96 -9.29
C MET A 169 6.45 -7.10 -8.15
N GLY A 170 6.72 -7.48 -6.91
CA GLY A 170 6.37 -6.66 -5.76
C GLY A 170 6.22 -7.43 -4.47
N PRO A 171 6.22 -6.74 -3.32
CA PRO A 171 6.10 -7.38 -2.02
C PRO A 171 4.75 -8.12 -1.87
N PRO A 172 4.67 -9.16 -1.04
CA PRO A 172 3.39 -9.77 -0.71
C PRO A 172 2.45 -8.71 -0.09
N GLY A 173 1.16 -8.77 -0.44
CA GLY A 173 0.16 -7.80 0.04
C GLY A 173 -0.03 -6.54 -0.81
N CYS A 174 0.82 -6.28 -1.82
CA CYS A 174 0.76 -5.03 -2.60
C CYS A 174 -0.37 -4.93 -3.65
N GLY A 175 -1.26 -5.92 -3.74
CA GLY A 175 -2.39 -5.90 -4.69
C GLY A 175 -2.14 -6.56 -6.05
N LYS A 176 -1.07 -7.33 -6.25
CA LYS A 176 -0.84 -8.07 -7.53
C LYS A 176 -2.03 -8.93 -7.94
N THR A 177 -2.56 -9.74 -7.03
CA THR A 177 -3.72 -10.59 -7.32
C THR A 177 -4.97 -9.78 -7.64
N PHE A 178 -5.15 -8.61 -7.02
CA PHE A 178 -6.20 -7.68 -7.38
C PHE A 178 -6.04 -7.19 -8.82
N LEU A 179 -4.82 -6.83 -9.23
CA LEU A 179 -4.53 -6.45 -10.62
C LEU A 179 -4.91 -7.58 -11.59
N CYS A 180 -4.49 -8.82 -11.30
CA CYS A 180 -4.81 -10.00 -12.12
C CYS A 180 -6.33 -10.18 -12.30
N THR A 181 -7.07 -10.22 -11.21
CA THR A 181 -8.52 -10.53 -11.24
C THR A 181 -9.33 -9.43 -11.93
N ASN A 182 -8.95 -8.17 -11.76
CA ASN A 182 -9.77 -7.04 -12.22
C ASN A 182 -9.40 -6.52 -13.62
N TYR A 183 -8.14 -6.70 -14.03
CA TYR A 183 -7.64 -6.07 -15.27
C TYR A 183 -7.02 -7.08 -16.25
N PHE A 184 -6.61 -8.26 -15.78
CA PHE A 184 -6.05 -9.33 -16.62
C PHE A 184 -6.91 -10.61 -16.56
N SER A 185 -8.23 -10.46 -16.49
CA SER A 185 -9.17 -11.58 -16.40
C SER A 185 -9.13 -12.52 -17.60
N THR A 186 -8.67 -12.04 -18.76
CA THR A 186 -8.49 -12.83 -19.99
C THR A 186 -7.15 -13.57 -20.05
N TYR A 187 -6.21 -13.30 -19.14
CA TYR A 187 -4.91 -13.96 -19.09
C TYR A 187 -4.99 -15.21 -18.23
N ILE A 188 -4.21 -16.23 -18.59
CA ILE A 188 -4.02 -17.39 -17.72
C ILE A 188 -3.04 -17.00 -16.61
N ARG A 189 -3.54 -16.96 -15.38
CA ARG A 189 -2.74 -16.67 -14.19
C ARG A 189 -1.96 -17.90 -13.74
N ILE A 190 -0.65 -17.75 -13.55
CA ILE A 190 0.22 -18.76 -12.96
C ILE A 190 0.84 -18.17 -11.70
N ASN A 191 0.74 -18.88 -10.58
CA ASN A 191 1.25 -18.44 -9.28
C ASN A 191 1.81 -19.62 -8.47
N MET A 192 2.69 -19.32 -7.51
CA MET A 192 3.40 -20.31 -6.71
C MET A 192 2.48 -21.04 -5.72
N GLU A 193 1.41 -20.41 -5.26
CA GLU A 193 0.48 -21.01 -4.29
C GLU A 193 -0.26 -22.20 -4.91
N GLU A 194 -0.72 -22.04 -6.16
CA GLU A 194 -1.40 -23.08 -6.93
C GLU A 194 -0.44 -24.16 -7.44
N TYR A 195 0.69 -23.76 -8.03
CA TYR A 195 1.62 -24.69 -8.69
C TYR A 195 2.72 -25.23 -7.77
N LYS A 196 2.86 -24.70 -6.55
CA LYS A 196 3.78 -25.11 -5.46
C LYS A 196 5.28 -24.92 -5.72
N THR A 197 5.77 -25.12 -6.95
CA THR A 197 7.20 -25.02 -7.29
C THR A 197 7.45 -24.20 -8.56
N ILE A 198 8.63 -23.59 -8.67
CA ILE A 198 9.05 -22.86 -9.89
C ILE A 198 9.02 -23.78 -11.10
N SER A 199 9.51 -25.02 -10.97
CA SER A 199 9.50 -26.00 -12.07
C SER A 199 8.09 -26.26 -12.61
N LYS A 200 7.10 -26.40 -11.73
CA LYS A 200 5.70 -26.60 -12.12
C LYS A 200 5.10 -25.33 -12.75
N CYS A 201 5.45 -24.14 -12.24
CA CYS A 201 5.07 -22.88 -12.88
C CYS A 201 5.63 -22.79 -14.30
N ILE A 202 6.88 -23.17 -14.51
CA ILE A 202 7.53 -23.17 -15.83
C ILE A 202 6.88 -24.19 -16.76
N GLN A 203 6.56 -25.39 -16.28
CA GLN A 203 5.83 -26.38 -17.07
C GLN A 203 4.46 -25.85 -17.51
N ALA A 204 3.70 -25.26 -16.58
CA ALA A 204 2.42 -24.65 -16.89
C ALA A 204 2.55 -23.49 -17.89
N LEU A 205 3.57 -22.63 -17.73
CA LEU A 205 3.86 -21.57 -18.68
C LEU A 205 4.06 -22.15 -20.09
N LYS A 206 4.87 -23.20 -20.23
CA LYS A 206 5.09 -23.86 -21.52
C LYS A 206 3.80 -24.34 -22.17
N GLU A 207 3.01 -25.09 -21.43
CA GLU A 207 1.75 -25.67 -21.91
C GLU A 207 0.78 -24.57 -22.39
N LYS A 208 0.66 -23.47 -21.63
CA LYS A 208 -0.24 -22.37 -21.99
C LYS A 208 0.28 -21.53 -23.14
N LEU A 209 1.59 -21.33 -23.24
CA LEU A 209 2.17 -20.61 -24.37
C LEU A 209 2.04 -21.39 -25.69
N ILE A 210 2.24 -22.71 -25.67
CA ILE A 210 2.00 -23.58 -26.84
C ILE A 210 0.54 -23.51 -27.30
N GLN A 211 -0.40 -23.34 -26.37
CA GLN A 211 -1.83 -23.15 -26.65
C GLN A 211 -2.18 -21.72 -27.13
N HIS A 212 -1.18 -20.91 -27.49
CA HIS A 212 -1.32 -19.51 -27.89
C HIS A 212 -2.10 -18.64 -26.87
N LYS A 213 -2.04 -18.99 -25.58
CA LYS A 213 -2.68 -18.19 -24.52
C LYS A 213 -1.76 -17.08 -24.05
N ASN A 214 -2.36 -15.97 -23.65
CA ASN A 214 -1.68 -14.91 -22.90
C ASN A 214 -1.56 -15.34 -21.44
N VAL A 215 -0.40 -15.11 -20.83
CA VAL A 215 -0.07 -15.61 -19.49
C VAL A 215 0.39 -14.48 -18.60
N ILE A 216 -0.02 -14.51 -17.33
CA ILE A 216 0.44 -13.60 -16.29
C ILE A 216 1.05 -14.38 -15.12
N ILE A 217 2.29 -14.05 -14.75
CA ILE A 217 3.01 -14.64 -13.61
C ILE A 217 2.77 -13.77 -12.36
N ASP A 218 1.92 -14.25 -11.46
CA ASP A 218 1.56 -13.58 -10.20
C ASP A 218 2.36 -14.14 -9.03
N ASN A 219 3.64 -13.78 -8.97
CA ASN A 219 4.55 -14.13 -7.89
C ASN A 219 5.26 -12.87 -7.38
N VAL A 220 6.12 -13.00 -6.36
CA VAL A 220 6.92 -11.89 -5.84
C VAL A 220 8.00 -11.45 -6.84
N ASN A 221 8.64 -12.40 -7.53
CA ASN A 221 9.61 -12.21 -8.62
C ASN A 221 10.72 -11.16 -8.34
N SER A 222 11.20 -11.12 -7.09
CA SER A 222 12.15 -10.10 -6.61
C SER A 222 13.55 -10.21 -7.23
N LEU A 223 14.00 -11.40 -7.63
CA LEU A 223 15.36 -11.64 -8.14
C LEU A 223 15.37 -11.77 -9.67
N ILE A 224 16.37 -11.18 -10.33
CA ILE A 224 16.58 -11.26 -11.79
C ILE A 224 16.61 -12.71 -12.24
N LYS A 225 17.37 -13.57 -11.53
CA LYS A 225 17.49 -15.00 -11.86
C LYS A 225 16.14 -15.70 -11.96
N ASN A 226 15.16 -15.33 -11.14
CA ASN A 226 13.83 -15.97 -11.16
C ASN A 226 13.00 -15.48 -12.34
N ARG A 227 13.12 -14.20 -12.71
CA ARG A 227 12.44 -13.61 -13.87
C ARG A 227 12.97 -14.19 -15.18
N LEU A 228 14.28 -14.31 -15.30
CA LEU A 228 14.94 -14.90 -16.47
C LEU A 228 14.47 -16.34 -16.77
N LEU A 229 14.09 -17.12 -15.75
CA LEU A 229 13.53 -18.46 -15.98
C LEU A 229 12.24 -18.39 -16.81
N TYR A 230 11.35 -17.45 -16.53
CA TYR A 230 10.11 -17.28 -17.29
C TYR A 230 10.37 -16.63 -18.66
N ILE A 231 11.20 -15.58 -18.69
CA ILE A 231 11.50 -14.81 -19.91
C ILE A 231 12.17 -15.70 -20.97
N ASN A 232 13.21 -16.44 -20.57
CA ASN A 232 13.98 -17.28 -21.50
C ASN A 232 13.12 -18.42 -22.04
N GLU A 233 12.30 -19.07 -21.20
CA GLU A 233 11.42 -20.15 -21.67
C GLU A 233 10.32 -19.62 -22.59
N ALA A 234 9.77 -18.45 -22.33
CA ALA A 234 8.76 -17.85 -23.20
C ALA A 234 9.33 -17.52 -24.59
N LYS A 235 10.51 -16.91 -24.66
CA LYS A 235 11.19 -16.58 -25.93
C LYS A 235 11.62 -17.81 -26.73
N LYS A 236 11.95 -18.93 -26.07
CA LYS A 236 12.21 -20.20 -26.75
C LYS A 236 10.98 -20.74 -27.48
N ILE A 237 9.79 -20.58 -26.90
CA ILE A 237 8.53 -21.09 -27.47
C ILE A 237 8.02 -20.17 -28.57
N ASN A 238 8.08 -18.86 -28.34
CA ASN A 238 7.63 -17.85 -29.29
C ASN A 238 8.62 -16.68 -29.28
N GLN A 239 9.41 -16.55 -30.35
CA GLN A 239 10.42 -15.50 -30.49
C GLN A 239 9.79 -14.10 -30.61
N ASN A 240 8.53 -14.01 -31.05
CA ASN A 240 7.78 -12.77 -31.24
C ASN A 240 6.87 -12.42 -30.05
N ILE A 241 6.98 -13.15 -28.94
CA ILE A 241 6.18 -12.89 -27.74
C ILE A 241 6.52 -11.51 -27.16
N GLU A 242 5.50 -10.74 -26.82
CA GLU A 242 5.65 -9.47 -26.10
C GLU A 242 5.73 -9.75 -24.59
N ILE A 243 6.79 -9.28 -23.93
CA ILE A 243 7.04 -9.50 -22.52
C ILE A 243 7.03 -8.17 -21.76
N ARG A 244 6.23 -8.13 -20.70
CA ARG A 244 6.02 -6.95 -19.85
C ARG A 244 6.31 -7.27 -18.39
N LEU A 245 7.11 -6.42 -17.75
CA LEU A 245 7.29 -6.42 -16.30
C LEU A 245 6.44 -5.31 -15.68
N ILE A 246 5.65 -5.65 -14.65
CA ILE A 246 4.91 -4.66 -13.84
C ILE A 246 5.44 -4.74 -12.42
N TYR A 247 6.17 -3.70 -12.00
CA TYR A 247 6.82 -3.63 -10.71
C TYR A 247 6.08 -2.71 -9.75
N PHE A 248 5.45 -3.30 -8.73
CA PHE A 248 4.90 -2.62 -7.57
C PHE A 248 6.04 -2.20 -6.63
N LYS A 249 6.64 -1.04 -6.94
CA LYS A 249 7.69 -0.37 -6.15
C LYS A 249 7.03 0.57 -5.12
N TYR A 250 6.14 0.00 -4.33
CA TYR A 250 5.53 0.72 -3.21
C TYR A 250 6.50 0.82 -2.02
N SER A 251 6.31 1.80 -1.16
CA SER A 251 7.05 1.95 0.09
C SER A 251 6.71 0.81 1.05
N LYS A 252 7.66 0.49 1.94
CA LYS A 252 7.46 -0.56 2.93
C LYS A 252 6.31 -0.21 3.87
N GLU A 253 6.19 1.05 4.22
CA GLU A 253 5.21 1.61 5.12
C GLU A 253 3.80 1.50 4.52
N LEU A 254 3.61 1.81 3.23
CA LEU A 254 2.35 1.56 2.52
C LEU A 254 2.00 0.07 2.57
N ILE A 255 2.95 -0.82 2.31
CA ILE A 255 2.67 -2.27 2.33
C ILE A 255 2.27 -2.79 3.70
N ILE A 256 2.94 -2.32 4.76
CA ILE A 256 2.56 -2.66 6.14
C ILE A 256 1.13 -2.16 6.41
N HIS A 257 0.81 -0.93 6.02
CA HIS A 257 -0.54 -0.39 6.15
C HIS A 257 -1.59 -1.22 5.39
N LEU A 258 -1.33 -1.59 4.13
CA LEU A 258 -2.24 -2.42 3.33
C LEU A 258 -2.49 -3.79 3.96
N ASN A 259 -1.44 -4.42 4.50
CA ASN A 259 -1.56 -5.72 5.16
C ASN A 259 -2.34 -5.61 6.48
N THR A 260 -2.04 -4.61 7.32
CA THR A 260 -2.80 -4.36 8.56
C THR A 260 -4.27 -4.07 8.25
N PHE A 261 -4.54 -3.22 7.26
CA PHE A 261 -5.90 -2.92 6.82
C PHE A 261 -6.65 -4.17 6.36
N LYS A 262 -6.00 -5.01 5.54
CA LYS A 262 -6.60 -6.24 5.05
C LYS A 262 -6.84 -7.25 6.18
N LEU A 263 -5.94 -7.36 7.14
CA LEU A 263 -6.09 -8.21 8.32
C LEU A 263 -7.28 -7.77 9.18
N ILE A 264 -7.44 -6.46 9.43
CA ILE A 264 -8.56 -5.92 10.22
C ILE A 264 -9.90 -6.10 9.49
N THR A 265 -9.90 -6.01 8.15
CA THR A 265 -11.14 -5.99 7.36
C THR A 265 -11.55 -7.33 6.76
N ASP A 266 -10.69 -8.36 6.81
CA ASP A 266 -11.04 -9.69 6.31
C ASP A 266 -12.04 -10.40 7.23
N LYS A 267 -13.32 -10.29 6.86
CA LYS A 267 -14.42 -11.00 7.54
C LYS A 267 -14.45 -12.50 7.24
N THR A 268 -13.71 -12.97 6.24
CA THR A 268 -13.77 -14.36 5.79
C THR A 268 -12.75 -15.27 6.46
N ASN A 269 -11.81 -14.70 7.23
CA ASN A 269 -10.64 -15.40 7.79
C ASN A 269 -9.86 -16.22 6.75
N LYS A 270 -9.92 -15.83 5.48
CA LYS A 270 -9.20 -16.49 4.37
C LYS A 270 -7.86 -15.80 4.09
N PHE A 271 -7.67 -14.60 4.58
CA PHE A 271 -6.41 -13.89 4.48
C PHE A 271 -5.43 -14.48 5.48
N ASN A 272 -4.48 -15.25 4.96
CA ASN A 272 -3.30 -15.64 5.72
C ASN A 272 -2.47 -14.38 5.96
N ASP A 273 -2.27 -14.05 7.23
CA ASP A 273 -1.42 -12.93 7.63
C ASP A 273 -0.07 -13.04 6.92
N VAL A 274 0.32 -11.95 6.24
CA VAL A 274 1.57 -11.91 5.49
C VAL A 274 2.68 -11.68 6.51
N PRO A 275 3.56 -12.67 6.79
CA PRO A 275 4.54 -12.53 7.84
C PRO A 275 5.45 -11.34 7.56
N THR A 276 5.73 -10.53 8.57
CA THR A 276 6.56 -9.32 8.43
C THR A 276 7.92 -9.65 7.80
N ILE A 277 8.49 -10.82 8.13
CA ILE A 277 9.77 -11.29 7.57
C ILE A 277 9.74 -11.44 6.04
N ALA A 278 8.59 -11.80 5.46
CA ALA A 278 8.43 -11.89 4.01
C ALA A 278 8.49 -10.50 3.35
N ILE A 279 7.85 -9.50 3.98
CA ILE A 279 7.91 -8.10 3.54
C ILE A 279 9.35 -7.57 3.64
N HIS A 280 10.00 -7.76 4.80
CA HIS A 280 11.40 -7.32 4.98
C HIS A 280 12.36 -7.99 4.01
N SER A 281 12.21 -9.30 3.79
CA SER A 281 13.04 -10.05 2.86
C SER A 281 12.89 -9.53 1.42
N PHE A 282 11.68 -9.13 1.02
CA PHE A 282 11.48 -8.51 -0.28
C PHE A 282 12.35 -7.25 -0.44
N TYR A 283 12.22 -6.27 0.46
CA TYR A 283 12.97 -5.01 0.37
C TYR A 283 14.47 -5.19 0.53
N LYS A 284 14.92 -6.20 1.28
CA LYS A 284 16.34 -6.51 1.45
C LYS A 284 16.99 -7.07 0.19
N TYR A 285 16.25 -7.87 -0.59
CA TYR A 285 16.84 -8.67 -1.67
C TYR A 285 16.32 -8.32 -3.07
N VAL A 286 15.33 -7.45 -3.22
CA VAL A 286 14.78 -7.08 -4.54
C VAL A 286 15.86 -6.51 -5.45
N GLN A 287 15.90 -7.01 -6.68
CA GLN A 287 16.73 -6.51 -7.76
C GLN A 287 15.82 -5.84 -8.77
N GLU A 288 16.01 -4.54 -8.98
CA GLU A 288 15.16 -3.73 -9.86
C GLU A 288 15.15 -4.30 -11.30
N PRO A 289 14.00 -4.21 -12.00
CA PRO A 289 13.90 -4.67 -13.38
C PRO A 289 14.70 -3.76 -14.32
N SER A 290 15.29 -4.36 -15.36
CA SER A 290 16.04 -3.61 -16.38
C SER A 290 15.79 -4.15 -17.79
N LYS A 291 16.08 -3.33 -18.80
CA LYS A 291 15.94 -3.74 -20.21
C LYS A 291 16.89 -4.88 -20.59
N ASP A 292 17.98 -5.05 -19.86
CA ASP A 292 18.97 -6.13 -20.05
C ASP A 292 18.37 -7.52 -19.81
N GLU A 293 17.20 -7.60 -19.17
CA GLU A 293 16.44 -8.85 -19.05
C GLU A 293 15.75 -9.26 -20.35
N ASN A 294 15.92 -8.50 -21.45
CA ASN A 294 15.31 -8.73 -22.76
C ASN A 294 13.77 -8.71 -22.69
N VAL A 295 13.21 -7.65 -22.12
CA VAL A 295 11.76 -7.40 -22.05
C VAL A 295 11.37 -6.19 -22.88
N ASP A 296 10.14 -6.16 -23.39
CA ASP A 296 9.65 -5.09 -24.25
C ASP A 296 9.23 -3.87 -23.43
N HIS A 297 8.58 -4.11 -22.29
CA HIS A 297 8.03 -3.04 -21.44
C HIS A 297 8.31 -3.27 -19.97
N ILE A 298 8.66 -2.18 -19.26
CA ILE A 298 8.81 -2.14 -17.81
C ILE A 298 7.94 -1.00 -17.28
N ILE A 299 6.95 -1.36 -16.46
CA ILE A 299 6.06 -0.43 -15.78
C ILE A 299 6.40 -0.44 -14.30
N VAL A 300 6.67 0.74 -13.73
CA VAL A 300 7.00 0.88 -12.31
C VAL A 300 5.88 1.65 -11.63
N LEU A 301 5.18 0.99 -10.71
CA LEU A 301 4.13 1.56 -9.88
C LEU A 301 4.75 2.02 -8.56
N LYS A 302 4.67 3.30 -8.27
CA LYS A 302 5.07 3.94 -7.01
C LYS A 302 3.83 4.29 -6.18
N ASP A 303 4.03 4.71 -4.93
CA ASP A 303 2.95 5.06 -4.01
C ASP A 303 1.93 6.03 -4.64
N GLU A 304 2.38 7.04 -5.38
CA GLU A 304 1.53 8.00 -6.10
C GLU A 304 0.57 7.38 -7.14
N ASN A 305 0.86 6.15 -7.60
CA ASN A 305 0.03 5.39 -8.53
C ASN A 305 -0.97 4.47 -7.79
N PHE A 306 -0.83 4.28 -6.48
CA PHE A 306 -1.76 3.50 -5.71
C PHE A 306 -3.08 4.27 -5.54
N VAL A 307 -4.19 3.66 -5.92
CA VAL A 307 -5.53 4.24 -5.77
C VAL A 307 -6.36 3.32 -4.88
N PRO A 308 -6.69 3.72 -3.64
CA PRO A 308 -7.56 2.94 -2.78
C PRO A 308 -8.99 2.96 -3.35
N THR A 309 -9.50 1.79 -3.73
CA THR A 309 -10.81 1.64 -4.38
C THR A 309 -11.53 0.38 -3.88
N LYS A 310 -12.80 0.22 -4.31
CA LYS A 310 -13.63 -0.97 -4.05
C LYS A 310 -13.81 -1.30 -2.56
N PHE A 311 -13.93 -0.26 -1.73
CA PHE A 311 -14.33 -0.41 -0.34
C PHE A 311 -15.73 -1.04 -0.24
N GLN A 312 -15.91 -1.93 0.73
CA GLN A 312 -17.16 -2.63 0.99
C GLN A 312 -18.16 -1.77 1.78
N SER A 313 -17.67 -0.75 2.51
CA SER A 313 -18.50 0.20 3.24
C SER A 313 -17.75 1.51 3.53
N GLU A 314 -18.49 2.53 3.94
CA GLU A 314 -17.92 3.82 4.36
C GLU A 314 -17.08 3.68 5.63
N GLU A 315 -17.41 2.76 6.54
CA GLU A 315 -16.57 2.47 7.71
C GLU A 315 -15.22 1.89 7.29
N GLN A 316 -15.22 1.01 6.28
CA GLN A 316 -13.97 0.44 5.75
C GLN A 316 -13.12 1.52 5.08
N LYS A 317 -13.76 2.43 4.33
CA LYS A 317 -13.08 3.59 3.75
C LYS A 317 -12.46 4.47 4.84
N LYS A 318 -13.23 4.85 5.87
CA LYS A 318 -12.73 5.63 7.01
C LYS A 318 -11.56 4.96 7.71
N LEU A 319 -11.64 3.65 7.93
CA LEU A 319 -10.58 2.87 8.57
C LEU A 319 -9.29 2.88 7.73
N PHE A 320 -9.37 2.83 6.41
CA PHE A 320 -8.19 2.92 5.54
C PHE A 320 -7.42 4.24 5.77
N PHE A 321 -8.15 5.33 6.01
CA PHE A 321 -7.56 6.65 6.23
C PHE A 321 -7.05 6.90 7.66
N MET A 322 -7.15 5.90 8.54
CA MET A 322 -6.58 5.94 9.88
C MET A 322 -5.15 5.42 9.89
N TYR A 323 -4.34 5.92 10.82
CA TYR A 323 -3.06 5.32 11.15
C TYR A 323 -3.30 3.95 11.82
N LEU A 324 -2.91 2.88 11.15
CA LEU A 324 -3.14 1.50 11.63
C LEU A 324 -1.92 0.87 12.31
N ASN A 325 -0.75 1.53 12.24
CA ASN A 325 0.52 1.03 12.76
C ASN A 325 1.34 2.14 13.41
#